data_AF-A0A7J4T5N0-F1
#
_entry.id   AF-A0A7J4T5N0-F1
#
_cell.length_a   1.000
_cell.length_b   1.000
_cell.length_c   1.000
_cell.angle_alpha   90.00
_cell.angle_beta   90.00
_cell.angle_gamma   90.00
#
_symmetry.space_group_name_H-M   'P 1'
#
loop_
_entity.id
_entity.type
_entity.pdbx_description
1 polymer ?
#
loop_
_entity_poly.entity_id
_entity_poly.type
_entity_poly.pdbx_seq_one_letter_code
_entity_poly.pdbx_strand_id
1 'polypeptide(L)'
;MDKVRGFISTQSLIERHLADILNWIYIESQKKGSCYDFIAPDGSKIEAKFDWDSIKTGNHYLEFAQTSDNGKTWVPSGFALSAEEADYWVVVNEEYIRTFRIEALKNWVKENRSQFKTTQTRSGVNHNRSGQFSKAYLIPFTMLDTICFQKQSSMISRNTPESPEKNS
;
A
#
# COMPACT_ATOMS: atom_id res chain seq x y z
N MET A 1 -13.17 21.11 -6.66
CA MET A 1 -12.64 19.86 -7.24
C MET A 1 -11.12 19.81 -7.19
N ASP A 2 -10.48 20.80 -6.54
CA ASP A 2 -9.03 21.05 -6.65
C ASP A 2 -8.20 20.28 -5.61
N LYS A 3 -8.77 19.93 -4.46
CA LYS A 3 -8.08 19.14 -3.42
C LYS A 3 -7.74 17.72 -3.88
N VAL A 4 -8.60 17.10 -4.69
CA VAL A 4 -8.41 15.73 -5.20
C VAL A 4 -7.30 15.69 -6.25
N ARG A 5 -7.23 16.69 -7.15
CA ARG A 5 -6.14 16.81 -8.12
C ARG A 5 -4.79 17.06 -7.44
N GLY A 6 -4.76 17.95 -6.44
CA GLY A 6 -3.55 18.21 -5.64
C GLY A 6 -3.05 16.97 -4.90
N PHE A 7 -3.94 16.20 -4.27
CA PHE A 7 -3.58 14.97 -3.57
C PHE A 7 -3.03 13.88 -4.52
N ILE A 8 -3.68 13.66 -5.67
CA ILE A 8 -3.23 12.68 -6.67
C ILE A 8 -1.85 13.06 -7.23
N SER A 9 -1.63 14.35 -7.50
CA SER A 9 -0.30 14.82 -7.94
C SER A 9 0.77 14.61 -6.87
N THR A 10 0.47 14.87 -5.60
CA THR A 10 1.44 14.70 -4.51
C THR A 10 1.78 13.23 -4.27
N GLN A 11 0.80 12.33 -4.27
CA GLN A 11 1.07 10.91 -4.10
C GLN A 11 1.90 10.36 -5.26
N SER A 12 1.56 10.72 -6.51
CA SER A 12 2.34 10.30 -7.68
C SER A 12 3.78 10.81 -7.65
N LEU A 13 4.02 12.00 -7.10
CA LEU A 13 5.37 12.55 -6.91
C LEU A 13 6.16 11.76 -5.87
N ILE A 14 5.55 11.41 -4.74
CA ILE A 14 6.19 10.62 -3.69
C ILE A 14 6.52 9.20 -4.21
N GLU A 15 5.61 8.59 -4.95
CA GLU A 15 5.81 7.28 -5.59
C GLU A 15 7.00 7.30 -6.55
N ARG A 16 7.09 8.31 -7.42
CA ARG A 16 8.24 8.51 -8.31
C ARG A 16 9.54 8.74 -7.54
N HIS A 17 9.50 9.54 -6.48
CA HIS A 17 10.67 9.80 -5.66
C HIS A 17 11.17 8.54 -4.95
N LEU A 18 10.27 7.71 -4.43
CA LEU A 18 10.61 6.39 -3.88
C LEU A 18 11.25 5.50 -4.95
N ALA A 19 10.70 5.51 -6.17
CA ALA A 19 11.24 4.75 -7.28
C ALA A 19 12.66 5.20 -7.63
N ASP A 20 12.92 6.51 -7.69
CA ASP A 20 14.25 7.05 -7.96
C ASP A 20 15.26 6.62 -6.88
N ILE A 21 14.90 6.71 -5.59
CA ILE A 21 15.79 6.35 -4.47
C ILE A 21 16.13 4.86 -4.49
N LEU A 22 15.13 4.00 -4.74
CA LEU A 22 15.28 2.55 -4.71
C LEU A 22 15.67 1.95 -6.06
N ASN A 23 15.89 2.79 -7.07
CA ASN A 23 16.17 2.40 -8.45
C ASN A 23 15.07 1.46 -9.01
N TRP A 24 13.81 1.75 -8.72
CA TRP A 24 12.65 1.05 -9.26
C TRP A 24 12.05 1.83 -10.43
N ILE A 25 11.30 1.12 -11.27
CA ILE A 25 10.52 1.71 -12.36
C ILE A 25 9.09 1.91 -11.84
N TYR A 26 8.60 3.16 -11.82
CA TYR A 26 7.21 3.49 -11.48
C TYR A 26 6.28 3.32 -12.70
N ILE A 27 5.11 2.71 -12.48
CA ILE A 27 4.14 2.40 -13.55
C ILE A 27 3.06 3.49 -13.62
N GLU A 28 3.19 4.42 -14.56
CA GLU A 28 2.33 5.62 -14.63
C GLU A 28 0.86 5.37 -15.04
N SER A 29 0.58 4.27 -15.73
CA SER A 29 -0.71 4.02 -16.41
C SER A 29 -1.45 2.81 -15.85
N GLN A 30 -1.41 2.66 -14.53
CA GLN A 30 -2.23 1.66 -13.86
C GLN A 30 -3.72 1.93 -14.08
N LYS A 31 -4.43 0.91 -14.58
CA LYS A 31 -5.89 0.87 -14.53
C LYS A 31 -6.34 0.41 -13.16
N LYS A 32 -7.56 0.79 -12.75
CA LYS A 32 -8.18 0.28 -11.53
C LYS A 32 -8.16 -1.27 -11.56
N GLY A 33 -7.51 -1.89 -10.58
CA GLY A 33 -7.25 -3.34 -10.56
C GLY A 33 -5.83 -3.75 -11.01
N SER A 34 -4.91 -2.80 -11.16
CA SER A 34 -3.48 -3.11 -11.25
C SER A 34 -2.99 -3.67 -9.91
N CYS A 35 -2.07 -4.62 -9.99
CA CYS A 35 -1.68 -5.47 -8.86
C CYS A 35 -0.30 -5.13 -8.27
N TYR A 36 0.45 -4.24 -8.91
CA TYR A 36 1.80 -3.79 -8.51
C TYR A 36 2.11 -2.42 -9.12
N ASP A 37 2.74 -1.53 -8.34
CA ASP A 37 3.04 -0.13 -8.64
C ASP A 37 4.44 0.07 -9.25
N PHE A 38 5.37 -0.84 -8.97
CA PHE A 38 6.77 -0.72 -9.36
C PHE A 38 7.37 -2.02 -9.89
N ILE A 39 8.49 -1.89 -10.61
CA ILE A 39 9.36 -3.00 -11.02
C ILE A 39 10.78 -2.72 -10.51
N ALA A 40 11.36 -3.67 -9.76
CA ALA A 40 12.74 -3.60 -9.29
C ALA A 40 13.76 -3.91 -10.41
N PRO A 41 15.06 -3.60 -10.23
CA PRO A 41 16.10 -3.88 -11.24
C PRO A 41 16.21 -5.35 -11.65
N ASP A 42 15.85 -6.28 -10.76
CA ASP A 42 15.84 -7.71 -11.03
C ASP A 42 14.57 -8.20 -11.76
N GLY A 43 13.66 -7.28 -12.09
CA GLY A 43 12.39 -7.56 -12.75
C GLY A 43 11.24 -7.92 -11.79
N SER A 44 11.49 -7.96 -10.48
CA SER A 44 10.46 -8.26 -9.49
C SER A 44 9.40 -7.16 -9.42
N LYS A 45 8.14 -7.56 -9.34
CA LYS A 45 6.98 -6.67 -9.25
C LYS A 45 6.67 -6.31 -7.80
N ILE A 46 6.42 -5.03 -7.54
CA ILE A 46 6.25 -4.49 -6.19
C ILE A 46 4.93 -3.72 -6.11
N GLU A 47 4.07 -4.11 -5.18
CA GLU A 47 2.97 -3.25 -4.71
C GLU A 47 3.44 -2.47 -3.49
N ALA A 48 3.28 -1.14 -3.49
CA ALA A 48 3.64 -0.31 -2.33
C ALA A 48 2.40 0.33 -1.68
N LYS A 49 2.36 0.30 -0.35
CA LYS A 49 1.35 0.97 0.46
C LYS A 49 1.97 2.05 1.31
N PHE A 50 1.65 3.29 0.97
CA PHE A 50 2.02 4.48 1.72
C PHE A 50 1.04 4.65 2.89
N ASP A 51 1.38 4.06 4.03
CA ASP A 51 0.53 3.97 5.21
C ASP A 51 1.04 4.93 6.31
N TRP A 52 0.96 6.23 6.04
CA TRP A 52 1.55 7.27 6.89
C TRP A 52 1.00 7.26 8.32
N ASP A 53 -0.32 7.08 8.47
CA ASP A 53 -0.98 7.11 9.77
C ASP A 53 -0.77 5.81 10.58
N SER A 54 -0.15 4.79 9.99
CA SER A 54 0.22 3.55 10.68
C SER A 54 1.18 3.77 11.85
N ILE A 55 2.01 4.83 11.81
CA ILE A 55 2.91 5.18 12.92
C ILE A 55 2.12 5.50 14.19
N LYS A 56 1.00 6.20 14.05
CA LYS A 56 0.15 6.61 15.18
C LYS A 56 -0.56 5.42 15.82
N THR A 57 -0.91 4.42 15.01
CA THR A 57 -1.70 3.28 15.46
C THR A 57 -0.85 2.06 15.78
N GLY A 58 0.38 1.97 15.28
CA GLY A 58 1.22 0.78 15.33
C GLY A 58 0.73 -0.38 14.46
N ASN A 59 -0.24 -0.14 13.57
CA ASN A 59 -0.89 -1.17 12.77
C ASN A 59 -0.84 -0.85 11.28
N HIS A 60 -0.62 -1.88 10.46
CA HIS A 60 -0.85 -1.82 9.02
C HIS A 60 -2.30 -2.18 8.68
N TYR A 61 -2.89 -1.41 7.77
CA TYR A 61 -4.22 -1.69 7.22
C TYR A 61 -4.09 -2.56 5.96
N LEU A 62 -4.21 -3.88 6.11
CA LEU A 62 -4.11 -4.82 4.99
C LEU A 62 -5.50 -5.04 4.36
N GLU A 63 -5.82 -4.23 3.34
CA GLU A 63 -7.09 -4.33 2.60
C GLU A 63 -7.17 -5.62 1.78
N PHE A 64 -8.29 -6.34 1.86
CA PHE A 64 -8.51 -7.60 1.13
C PHE A 64 -9.83 -7.69 0.37
N ALA A 65 -10.80 -6.81 0.64
CA ALA A 65 -12.08 -6.80 -0.07
C ALA A 65 -12.71 -5.42 -0.12
N GLN A 66 -13.51 -5.17 -1.16
CA GLN A 66 -14.29 -3.95 -1.33
C GLN A 66 -15.73 -4.27 -1.75
N THR A 67 -16.61 -3.30 -1.58
CA THR A 67 -18.00 -3.33 -2.00
C THR A 67 -18.37 -2.02 -2.67
N SER A 68 -19.33 -2.06 -3.59
CA SER A 68 -19.92 -0.88 -4.21
C SER A 68 -21.44 -0.81 -4.06
N ASP A 69 -22.04 -1.69 -3.25
CA ASP A 69 -23.48 -1.86 -3.12
C ASP A 69 -23.96 -1.87 -1.66
N ASN A 70 -23.28 -1.08 -0.80
CA ASN A 70 -23.50 -1.02 0.65
C ASN A 70 -23.18 -2.33 1.39
N GLY A 71 -22.22 -3.11 0.89
CA GLY A 71 -21.76 -4.33 1.56
C GLY A 71 -22.66 -5.54 1.32
N LYS A 72 -23.57 -5.49 0.34
CA LYS A 72 -24.35 -6.66 -0.08
C LYS A 72 -23.47 -7.67 -0.79
N THR A 73 -22.56 -7.20 -1.64
CA THR A 73 -21.53 -8.01 -2.30
C THR A 73 -20.13 -7.50 -1.95
N TRP A 74 -19.20 -8.43 -1.77
CA TRP A 74 -17.80 -8.16 -1.49
C TRP A 74 -16.95 -8.83 -2.56
N VAL A 75 -16.08 -8.05 -3.19
CA VAL A 75 -15.14 -8.53 -4.21
C VAL A 75 -13.70 -8.35 -3.71
N PRO A 76 -12.75 -9.20 -4.13
CA PRO A 76 -11.33 -9.03 -3.79
C PRO A 76 -10.81 -7.63 -4.12
N SER A 77 -9.95 -7.09 -3.26
CA SER A 77 -9.27 -5.80 -3.48
C SER A 77 -7.93 -5.76 -2.75
N GLY A 78 -7.13 -4.73 -3.06
CA GLY A 78 -5.85 -4.48 -2.40
C GLY A 78 -4.95 -5.71 -2.44
N PHE A 79 -4.57 -6.19 -1.25
CA PHE A 79 -3.69 -7.33 -1.08
C PHE A 79 -4.18 -8.59 -1.80
N ALA A 80 -5.50 -8.83 -1.85
CA ALA A 80 -6.03 -10.02 -2.49
C ALA A 80 -5.82 -10.04 -4.02
N LEU A 81 -5.70 -8.85 -4.65
CA LEU A 81 -5.36 -8.75 -6.08
C LEU A 81 -3.84 -8.76 -6.27
N SER A 82 -3.11 -7.99 -5.47
CA SER A 82 -1.64 -7.95 -5.54
C SER A 82 -1.00 -9.30 -5.29
N ALA A 83 -1.58 -10.13 -4.44
CA ALA A 83 -1.07 -11.47 -4.11
C ALA A 83 -1.13 -12.49 -5.26
N GLU A 84 -1.65 -12.12 -6.43
CA GLU A 84 -1.68 -12.96 -7.62
C GLU A 84 -0.62 -12.55 -8.66
N GLU A 85 -0.08 -11.32 -8.60
CA GLU A 85 0.86 -10.82 -9.61
C GLU A 85 2.12 -10.15 -9.07
N ALA A 86 2.10 -9.60 -7.86
CA ALA A 86 3.26 -8.97 -7.26
C ALA A 86 4.16 -10.01 -6.58
N ASP A 87 5.46 -9.78 -6.61
CA ASP A 87 6.46 -10.57 -5.89
C ASP A 87 6.64 -10.04 -4.46
N TYR A 88 6.54 -8.71 -4.31
CA TYR A 88 6.72 -8.02 -3.04
C TYR A 88 5.56 -7.11 -2.68
N TRP A 89 5.25 -7.10 -1.38
CA TRP A 89 4.40 -6.10 -0.73
C TRP A 89 5.28 -5.19 0.10
N VAL A 90 5.24 -3.89 -0.17
CA VAL A 90 6.07 -2.91 0.51
C VAL A 90 5.19 -1.95 1.30
N VAL A 91 5.39 -1.88 2.61
CA VAL A 91 4.70 -0.89 3.46
C VAL A 91 5.65 0.24 3.77
N VAL A 92 5.27 1.44 3.37
CA VAL A 92 6.06 2.65 3.55
C VAL A 92 5.36 3.60 4.51
N ASN A 93 6.08 4.03 5.52
CA ASN A 93 5.70 5.17 6.35
C ASN A 93 6.93 6.06 6.60
N GLU A 94 6.81 7.09 7.45
CA GLU A 94 7.93 8.02 7.69
C GLU A 94 9.06 7.43 8.53
N GLU A 95 8.85 6.30 9.21
CA GLU A 95 9.89 5.66 10.02
C GLU A 95 10.61 4.56 9.24
N TYR A 96 9.87 3.70 8.53
CA TYR A 96 10.41 2.53 7.88
C TYR A 96 9.78 2.24 6.52
N ILE A 97 10.60 1.64 5.65
CA ILE A 97 10.17 0.87 4.49
C ILE A 97 10.32 -0.61 4.85
N ARG A 98 9.20 -1.33 4.84
CA ARG A 98 9.14 -2.77 5.13
C ARG A 98 8.79 -3.53 3.86
N THR A 99 9.63 -4.48 3.49
CA THR A 99 9.42 -5.33 2.32
C THR A 99 9.07 -6.74 2.76
N PHE A 100 8.01 -7.28 2.19
CA PHE A 100 7.54 -8.65 2.43
C PHE A 100 7.49 -9.40 1.11
N ARG A 101 7.92 -10.66 1.11
CA ARG A 101 7.61 -11.58 0.01
C ARG A 101 6.12 -11.87 0.05
N ILE A 102 5.42 -11.68 -1.07
CA ILE A 102 3.96 -11.85 -1.16
C ILE A 102 3.55 -13.24 -0.68
N GLU A 103 4.23 -14.30 -1.11
CA GLU A 103 3.91 -15.68 -0.71
C GLU A 103 4.05 -15.91 0.81
N ALA A 104 5.09 -15.35 1.42
CA ALA A 104 5.29 -15.45 2.86
C ALA A 104 4.17 -14.71 3.62
N LEU A 105 3.83 -13.50 3.18
CA LEU A 105 2.76 -12.70 3.78
C LEU A 105 1.38 -13.37 3.58
N LYS A 106 1.10 -13.92 2.39
CA LYS A 106 -0.15 -14.62 2.06
C LYS A 106 -0.39 -15.82 2.96
N ASN A 107 0.63 -16.68 3.10
CA ASN A 107 0.55 -17.86 3.97
C ASN A 107 0.41 -17.46 5.43
N TRP A 108 1.20 -16.51 5.89
CA TRP A 108 1.14 -16.03 7.26
C TRP A 108 -0.22 -15.40 7.61
N VAL A 109 -0.79 -14.57 6.72
CA VAL A 109 -2.13 -14.00 6.91
C VAL A 109 -3.18 -15.11 6.96
N LYS A 110 -3.10 -16.12 6.08
CA LYS A 110 -4.05 -17.24 6.07
C LYS A 110 -4.07 -18.00 7.40
N GLU A 111 -2.90 -18.19 8.01
CA GLU A 111 -2.71 -18.89 9.28
C GLU A 111 -3.13 -18.05 10.50
N ASN A 112 -2.92 -16.73 10.45
CA ASN A 112 -3.07 -15.85 11.61
C ASN A 112 -4.31 -14.95 11.58
N ARG A 113 -5.07 -14.91 10.47
CA ARG A 113 -6.23 -14.00 10.29
C ARG A 113 -7.29 -14.05 11.38
N SER A 114 -7.43 -15.18 12.08
CA SER A 114 -8.36 -15.30 13.22
C SER A 114 -7.99 -14.42 14.42
N GLN A 115 -6.72 -14.03 14.52
CA GLN A 115 -6.19 -13.17 15.58
C GLN A 115 -6.31 -11.69 15.22
N PHE A 116 -6.54 -11.34 13.95
CA PHE A 116 -6.58 -9.96 13.50
C PHE A 116 -7.97 -9.37 13.65
N LYS A 117 -8.02 -8.12 14.10
CA LYS A 117 -9.25 -7.33 14.06
C LYS A 117 -9.59 -7.04 12.61
N THR A 118 -10.75 -7.51 12.17
CA THR A 118 -11.32 -7.09 10.89
C THR A 118 -12.00 -5.74 11.07
N THR A 119 -11.73 -4.80 10.17
CA THR A 119 -12.32 -3.47 10.17
C THR A 119 -12.90 -3.14 8.80
N GLN A 120 -13.83 -2.19 8.77
CA GLN A 120 -14.49 -1.72 7.56
C GLN A 120 -14.40 -0.20 7.49
N THR A 121 -14.11 0.35 6.31
CA THR A 121 -14.18 1.80 6.10
C THR A 121 -15.62 2.32 6.24
N ARG A 122 -15.76 3.52 6.81
CA ARG A 122 -17.07 4.17 7.02
C ARG A 122 -17.45 5.03 5.80
N SER A 123 -18.75 5.26 5.61
CA SER A 123 -19.25 6.18 4.58
C SER A 123 -18.59 7.55 4.68
N GLY A 124 -18.10 8.07 3.55
CA GLY A 124 -17.50 9.41 3.48
C GLY A 124 -16.01 9.50 3.84
N VAL A 125 -15.34 8.38 4.13
CA VAL A 125 -13.88 8.32 4.28
C VAL A 125 -13.22 8.14 2.89
N ASN A 126 -12.11 8.84 2.61
CA ASN A 126 -11.31 8.78 1.37
C ASN A 126 -12.05 9.11 0.05
N HIS A 127 -13.03 10.02 0.06
CA HIS A 127 -13.81 10.39 -1.13
C HIS A 127 -14.61 9.23 -1.78
N ASN A 128 -14.79 8.12 -1.07
CA ASN A 128 -15.61 7.00 -1.53
C ASN A 128 -17.06 7.47 -1.76
N ARG A 129 -17.66 7.03 -2.88
CA ARG A 129 -19.08 7.29 -3.15
C ARG A 129 -19.93 6.59 -2.09
N SER A 130 -21.14 7.10 -1.86
CA SER A 130 -22.11 6.42 -0.99
C SER A 130 -22.24 4.94 -1.39
N GLY A 131 -22.11 4.03 -0.42
CA GLY A 131 -22.16 2.59 -0.62
C GLY A 131 -20.85 1.91 -1.01
N GLN A 132 -19.73 2.64 -1.09
CA GLN A 132 -18.40 2.07 -1.27
C GLN A 132 -17.67 1.90 0.07
N PHE A 133 -17.36 0.64 0.41
CA PHE A 133 -16.59 0.29 1.60
C PHE A 133 -15.48 -0.68 1.25
N SER A 134 -14.48 -0.77 2.13
CA SER A 134 -13.42 -1.76 2.08
C SER A 134 -13.25 -2.43 3.43
N LYS A 135 -12.78 -3.68 3.40
CA LYS A 135 -12.46 -4.51 4.55
C LYS A 135 -10.96 -4.74 4.59
N ALA A 136 -10.42 -4.68 5.80
CA ALA A 136 -9.03 -4.99 6.04
C ALA A 136 -8.83 -5.70 7.36
N TYR A 137 -7.68 -6.35 7.45
CA TYR A 137 -7.09 -6.73 8.71
C TYR A 137 -6.29 -5.55 9.26
N LEU A 138 -6.51 -5.22 10.53
CA LEU A 138 -5.58 -4.38 11.29
C LEU A 138 -4.51 -5.29 11.86
N ILE A 139 -3.30 -5.17 11.34
CA ILE A 139 -2.19 -6.06 11.69
C ILE A 139 -1.12 -5.25 12.44
N PRO A 140 -0.81 -5.58 13.70
CA PRO A 140 0.25 -4.91 14.43
C PRO A 140 1.61 -5.08 13.75
N PHE A 141 2.40 -4.01 13.66
CA PHE A 141 3.76 -4.11 13.11
C PHE A 141 4.66 -5.03 13.91
N THR A 142 4.45 -5.17 15.22
CA THR A 142 5.16 -6.14 16.06
C THR A 142 4.97 -7.58 15.60
N MET A 143 3.81 -7.90 15.01
CA MET A 143 3.54 -9.21 14.42
C MET A 143 4.08 -9.28 12.98
N LEU A 144 3.83 -8.26 12.15
CA LEU A 144 4.33 -8.23 10.77
C LEU A 144 5.85 -8.30 10.69
N ASP A 145 6.56 -7.61 11.57
CA ASP A 145 8.03 -7.55 11.56
C ASP A 145 8.66 -8.95 11.72
N THR A 146 7.94 -9.95 12.24
CA THR A 146 8.42 -11.34 12.36
C THR A 146 8.62 -12.06 11.03
N ILE A 147 7.93 -11.60 9.97
CA ILE A 147 8.03 -12.16 8.61
C ILE A 147 8.61 -11.14 7.61
N CYS A 148 9.09 -10.00 8.12
CA CYS A 148 9.63 -8.94 7.28
C CYS A 148 10.92 -9.41 6.61
N PHE A 149 10.96 -9.38 5.29
CA PHE A 149 12.13 -9.80 4.52
C PHE A 149 13.24 -8.74 4.63
N GLN A 150 12.87 -7.47 4.57
CA GLN A 150 13.79 -6.35 4.74
C GLN A 150 13.07 -5.18 5.40
N LYS A 151 13.70 -4.60 6.44
CA LYS A 151 13.24 -3.39 7.10
C LYS A 151 14.37 -2.37 7.11
N GLN A 152 14.13 -1.21 6.54
CA GLN A 152 15.09 -0.11 6.50
C GLN A 152 14.41 1.19 6.96
N SER A 153 15.20 2.12 7.49
CA SER A 153 14.68 3.46 7.81
C SER A 153 14.13 4.12 6.54
N SER A 154 13.01 4.82 6.68
CA SER A 154 12.41 5.52 5.54
C SER A 154 13.30 6.67 5.09
N MET A 155 13.43 6.83 3.78
CA MET A 155 14.12 7.94 3.13
C MET A 155 13.12 8.96 2.56
N ILE A 156 11.82 8.75 2.81
CA ILE A 156 10.74 9.57 2.28
C ILE A 156 9.82 10.05 3.40
N SER A 157 9.27 11.25 3.26
CA SER A 157 8.26 11.82 4.15
C SER A 157 7.01 12.16 3.36
N ARG A 158 5.86 12.21 4.06
CA ARG A 158 4.59 12.68 3.50
C ARG A 158 4.69 14.12 2.95
N ASN A 159 5.67 14.89 3.42
CA ASN A 159 5.90 16.29 3.05
C ASN A 159 7.10 16.49 2.11
N THR A 160 7.63 15.46 1.44
CA THR A 160 8.75 15.63 0.50
C THR A 160 8.27 16.10 -0.89
N PRO A 161 8.54 17.37 -1.28
CA PRO A 161 8.91 17.71 -2.67
C PRO A 161 10.23 18.54 -2.65
N GLU A 162 11.15 18.54 -3.63
CA GLU A 162 11.20 18.18 -5.06
C GLU A 162 12.34 17.19 -5.35
N SER A 163 12.25 16.46 -6.47
CA SER A 163 13.42 15.78 -7.05
C SER A 163 14.51 16.82 -7.35
N PRO A 164 15.80 16.55 -7.05
CA PRO A 164 16.86 17.46 -7.46
C PRO A 164 16.80 17.63 -8.98
N GLU A 165 16.77 18.88 -9.44
CA GLU A 165 16.92 19.23 -10.84
C GLU A 165 18.08 18.41 -11.41
N LYS A 166 17.80 17.55 -12.39
CA LYS A 166 18.85 16.98 -13.23
C LYS A 166 19.41 18.14 -14.06
N ASN A 167 20.44 18.80 -13.53
CA ASN A 167 21.31 19.64 -14.32
C ASN A 167 22.01 18.74 -15.35
N SER A 168 21.53 18.81 -16.60
CA SER A 168 22.21 18.33 -17.80
C SER A 168 22.27 19.48 -18.79
#